data_AF-W5NLF2-F1
#
_entry.id   AF-W5NLF2-F1
#
_cell.length_a   1.000
_cell.length_b   1.000
_cell.length_c   1.000
_cell.angle_alpha   90.00
_cell.angle_beta   90.00
_cell.angle_gamma   90.00
#
_symmetry.space_group_name_H-M   'P 1'
#
loop_
_entity.id
_entity.type
_entity.pdbx_description
1 polymer ?
#
loop_
_entity_poly.entity_id
_entity_poly.type
_entity_poly.pdbx_seq_one_letter_code
_entity_poly.pdbx_strand_id
1 'polypeptide(L)' 'MFLTAVLLRKGIPGKQWIGKYRRPRQVTWQMQRNVVKRLEVEAGNEYWLSRPCMTREQERGHVAERRLQNWLGFKAAK' A
#
# COMPACT_ATOMS: atom_id res chain seq x y z
N MET A 1 42.06 22.49 11.93
CA MET A 1 40.73 22.44 12.57
C MET A 1 40.43 21.01 13.02
N PHE A 2 40.93 20.61 14.19
CA PHE A 2 40.75 19.25 14.72
C PHE A 2 39.31 18.99 15.20
N LEU A 3 38.61 20.03 15.66
CA LEU A 3 37.22 19.97 16.14
C LEU A 3 36.23 19.49 15.07
N THR A 4 36.37 19.94 13.82
CA THR A 4 35.45 19.53 12.74
C THR A 4 35.67 18.08 12.32
N ALA A 5 36.92 17.60 12.30
CA ALA A 5 37.25 16.21 11.98
C ALA A 5 36.82 15.21 13.07
N VAL A 6 36.83 15.62 14.34
CA VAL A 6 36.33 14.79 15.47
C VAL A 6 34.80 14.74 15.48
N LEU A 7 34.10 15.82 15.13
CA LEU A 7 32.64 15.87 15.09
C LEU A 7 32.04 15.10 13.89
N LEU A 8 32.76 15.02 12.75
CA LEU A 8 32.29 14.37 11.52
C LEU A 8 32.65 12.87 11.41
N ARG A 9 33.17 12.25 12.48
CA ARG A 9 33.76 10.90 12.46
C ARG A 9 32.79 9.74 12.21
N LYS A 10 31.48 9.99 12.09
CA LYS A 10 30.44 8.98 11.76
C LYS A 10 29.70 9.28 10.44
N GLY A 11 30.38 9.86 9.46
CA GLY A 11 29.82 10.09 8.12
C GLY A 11 29.68 8.78 7.34
N ILE A 12 28.49 8.52 6.80
CA ILE A 12 28.27 7.43 5.83
C ILE A 12 28.72 7.94 4.47
N PRO A 13 29.56 7.20 3.73
CA PRO A 13 30.06 7.68 2.44
C PRO A 13 28.93 7.78 1.41
N GLY A 14 28.86 8.90 0.70
CA GLY A 14 27.85 9.13 -0.34
C GLY A 14 26.43 9.40 0.18
N LYS A 15 25.40 9.00 -0.59
CA LYS A 15 23.98 9.21 -0.22
C LYS A 15 23.56 8.17 0.83
N GLN A 16 22.96 8.62 1.93
CA GLN A 16 22.68 7.77 3.11
C GLN A 16 21.86 6.50 2.84
N TRP A 17 20.95 6.51 1.86
CA TRP A 17 19.97 5.43 1.63
C TRP A 17 20.20 4.65 0.33
N ILE A 18 21.28 4.93 -0.40
CA ILE A 18 21.56 4.37 -1.74
C ILE A 18 23.04 3.99 -1.84
N GLY A 19 23.39 3.05 -2.73
CA GLY A 19 24.77 2.61 -2.95
C GLY A 19 25.18 1.43 -2.06
N LYS A 20 26.50 1.15 -2.01
CA LYS A 20 27.08 -0.02 -1.31
C LYS A 20 27.07 0.11 0.21
N TYR A 21 27.42 1.30 0.72
CA TYR A 21 27.53 1.56 2.15
C TYR A 21 26.40 2.51 2.59
N ARG A 22 25.31 1.96 3.12
CA ARG A 22 24.10 2.71 3.53
C ARG A 22 24.01 2.84 5.05
N ARG A 23 23.11 3.72 5.51
CA ARG A 23 22.77 3.83 6.92
C ARG A 23 22.00 2.58 7.37
N PRO A 24 22.44 1.88 8.43
CA PRO A 24 21.65 0.81 9.01
C PRO A 24 20.37 1.40 9.62
N ARG A 25 19.22 0.84 9.26
CA ARG A 25 17.91 1.19 9.83
C ARG A 25 17.41 -0.01 10.63
N GLN A 26 17.43 0.12 11.95
CA GLN A 26 16.91 -0.91 12.86
C GLN A 26 15.39 -0.91 12.83
N VAL A 27 14.80 -2.10 12.95
CA VAL A 27 13.34 -2.25 13.09
C VAL A 27 12.98 -1.98 14.54
N THR A 28 12.12 -0.99 14.77
CA THR A 28 11.63 -0.68 16.13
C THR A 28 10.43 -1.56 16.47
N TRP A 29 10.17 -1.73 17.77
CA TRP A 29 8.99 -2.47 18.24
C TRP A 29 7.67 -1.86 17.72
N GLN A 30 7.61 -0.54 17.55
CA GLN A 30 6.44 0.17 17.02
C GLN A 30 6.17 -0.24 15.57
N MET A 31 7.22 -0.37 14.76
CA MET A 31 7.09 -0.84 13.38
C MET A 31 6.54 -2.26 13.34
N GLN A 32 7.03 -3.16 14.20
CA GLN A 32 6.52 -4.52 14.30
C GLN A 32 5.04 -4.55 14.71
N ARG A 33 4.67 -3.82 15.77
CA ARG A 33 3.27 -3.70 16.22
C ARG A 33 2.36 -3.18 15.11
N ASN A 34 2.79 -2.16 14.37
CA ASN A 34 2.01 -1.57 13.29
C ASN A 34 1.81 -2.55 12.12
N VAL A 35 2.82 -3.35 11.79
CA VAL A 35 2.70 -4.40 10.77
C VAL A 35 1.73 -5.47 11.22
N VAL A 36 1.84 -5.98 12.45
CA VAL A 36 0.91 -6.99 12.99
C VAL A 36 -0.54 -6.48 12.95
N LYS A 37 -0.77 -5.23 13.39
CA LYS A 37 -2.10 -4.62 13.32
C LYS A 37 -2.66 -4.56 11.90
N ARG A 38 -1.82 -4.32 10.89
CA ARG A 38 -2.26 -4.31 9.48
C ARG A 38 -2.58 -5.71 8.97
N LEU A 39 -1.80 -6.71 9.37
CA LEU A 39 -2.04 -8.11 9.01
C LEU A 39 -3.33 -8.64 9.63
N GLU A 40 -3.67 -8.22 10.86
CA GLU A 40 -4.96 -8.56 11.48
C GLU A 40 -6.15 -8.01 10.68
N VAL A 41 -6.02 -6.77 10.16
CA VAL A 41 -7.04 -6.17 9.28
C VAL A 41 -7.14 -6.94 7.96
N GLU A 42 -6.01 -7.33 7.38
CA GLU A 42 -5.98 -8.10 6.14
C GLU A 42 -6.62 -9.48 6.29
N ALA A 43 -6.30 -10.20 7.38
CA ALA A 43 -6.95 -11.47 7.71
C ALA A 43 -8.47 -11.32 7.92
N GLY A 44 -8.91 -10.22 8.54
CA GLY A 44 -10.32 -9.89 8.65
C GLY A 44 -10.97 -9.66 7.29
N ASN A 45 -10.30 -8.93 6.39
CA ASN A 45 -10.79 -8.69 5.03
C ASN A 45 -10.90 -9.99 4.23
N GLU A 46 -9.91 -10.87 4.30
CA GLU A 46 -9.93 -12.18 3.63
C GLU A 46 -11.15 -13.01 4.05
N TYR A 47 -11.48 -13.03 5.35
CA TYR A 47 -12.67 -13.71 5.85
C TYR A 47 -13.94 -13.17 5.19
N TRP A 48 -14.12 -11.84 5.15
CA TRP A 48 -15.32 -11.22 4.59
C TRP A 48 -15.44 -11.39 3.07
N LEU A 49 -14.31 -11.33 2.35
CA LEU A 49 -14.28 -11.47 0.90
C LEU A 49 -14.43 -12.93 0.44
N SER A 50 -14.17 -13.91 1.31
CA SER A 50 -14.26 -15.33 0.98
C SER A 50 -15.68 -15.85 0.71
N ARG A 51 -16.72 -15.08 1.04
CA ARG A 51 -18.12 -15.50 0.97
C ARG A 51 -18.95 -14.62 0.03
N PRO A 52 -18.83 -14.83 -1.30
CA PRO A 52 -19.64 -14.08 -2.26
C PRO A 52 -21.13 -14.47 -2.17
N CYS A 53 -22.01 -13.48 -2.34
CA CYS A 53 -23.46 -13.69 -2.34
C CYS A 53 -23.97 -14.29 -3.66
N MET A 54 -23.34 -13.96 -4.79
CA MET A 54 -23.70 -14.47 -6.12
C MET A 54 -22.52 -15.22 -6.73
N THR A 55 -22.84 -16.24 -7.52
CA THR A 55 -21.83 -16.88 -8.38
C THR A 55 -21.55 -16.01 -9.60
N ARG A 56 -20.41 -16.25 -10.26
CA ARG A 56 -20.01 -15.51 -11.47
C ARG A 56 -21.03 -15.62 -12.61
N GLU A 57 -21.74 -16.74 -12.69
CA GLU A 57 -22.78 -16.97 -13.69
C GLU A 57 -24.02 -16.12 -13.41
N GLN A 58 -24.42 -16.00 -12.14
CA GLN A 58 -25.55 -15.16 -11.71
C GLN A 58 -25.26 -13.68 -11.89
N GLU A 59 -24.02 -13.24 -11.64
CA GLU A 59 -23.61 -11.85 -11.83
C GLU A 59 -23.61 -11.43 -13.31
N ARG A 60 -23.49 -12.39 -14.24
CA ARG A 60 -23.36 -12.11 -15.67
C ARG A 60 -24.59 -11.39 -16.21
N GLY A 61 -24.39 -10.15 -16.66
CA GLY A 61 -25.40 -9.37 -17.38
C GLY A 61 -26.46 -8.70 -16.51
N HIS A 62 -26.54 -9.00 -15.20
CA HIS A 62 -27.57 -8.47 -14.29
C HIS A 62 -27.66 -6.93 -14.26
N VAL A 63 -26.56 -6.22 -14.53
CA VAL A 63 -26.48 -4.75 -14.45
C VAL A 63 -26.23 -4.08 -15.81
N ALA A 64 -26.31 -4.84 -16.91
CA ALA A 64 -25.92 -4.35 -18.24
C ALA A 64 -26.78 -3.16 -18.72
N GLU A 65 -28.11 -3.26 -18.58
CA GLU A 65 -29.06 -2.23 -19.02
C GLU A 65 -28.86 -0.91 -18.28
N ARG A 66 -28.70 -0.97 -16.95
CA ARG A 66 -28.41 0.21 -16.12
C ARG A 66 -27.11 0.89 -16.55
N ARG A 67 -26.06 0.12 -16.82
CA ARG A 67 -24.77 0.67 -17.29
C ARG A 67 -24.90 1.33 -18.66
N LEU A 68 -25.70 0.75 -19.56
CA LEU A 68 -25.97 1.31 -20.88
C LEU A 68 -26.74 2.64 -20.78
N GLN A 69 -27.80 2.68 -19.97
CA GLN A 69 -28.57 3.91 -19.75
C GLN A 69 -27.71 5.03 -19.16
N ASN A 70 -26.89 4.74 -18.15
CA ASN A 70 -25.96 5.71 -17.57
C ASN A 70 -24.98 6.27 -18.62
N TRP A 71 -24.49 5.41 -19.52
CA TRP A 71 -23.59 5.80 -20.58
C TRP A 71 -24.27 6.68 -21.64
N LEU A 72 -25.49 6.33 -22.06
CA LEU A 72 -26.28 7.13 -23.00
C LEU A 72 -26.62 8.50 -22.42
N GLY A 73 -26.99 8.55 -21.13
CA GLY A 73 -27.22 9.81 -20.42
C GLY A 73 -25.97 10.69 -20.36
N PHE A 74 -24.81 10.11 -20.06
CA PHE A 74 -23.54 10.82 -20.12
C PHE A 74 -23.22 11.36 -21.53
N LYS A 75 -23.47 10.56 -22.58
CA LYS A 75 -23.29 11.00 -23.97
C LYS A 75 -24.22 12.13 -24.37
N ALA A 76 -25.47 12.11 -23.91
CA ALA A 76 -26.46 13.12 -24.23
C ALA A 76 -26.25 14.44 -23.46
N ALA A 77 -25.58 14.38 -22.30
CA ALA A 77 -25.23 15.56 -21.49
C ALA A 77 -23.93 16.25 -21.93
N LYS A 78 -23.22 15.68 -22.92
CA LYS A 78 -22.01 16.25 -23.52
C LYS A 78 -22.34 16.90 -24.87
#